data_AF-A0A377US77-F1
#
_entry.id   AF-A0A377US77-F1
#
_cell.length_a   1.000
_cell.length_b   1.000
_cell.length_c   1.000
_cell.angle_alpha   90.00
_cell.angle_beta   90.00
_cell.angle_gamma   90.00
#
_symmetry.space_group_name_H-M   'P 1'
#
loop_
_entity.id
_entity.type
_entity.pdbx_description
1 polymer ?
#
loop_
_entity_poly.entity_id
_entity_poly.type
_entity_poly.pdbx_seq_one_letter_code
_entity_poly.pdbx_strand_id
1 'polypeptide(L)'
;MLADTVGFIRHLPHDLVAAFKATLQETRQATLLLHVIDAADVRVQENIDAVNTVLAEIEADEIPALLVMNKIDMLDDFEPRIDRDDENKPIRVWLSAQTGVGVPLLFQALTERLSGEVAPAYAALTAERRATEKPFLSASGDRKRVDGRMTAA
;
A
#
# COMPACT_ATOMS: atom_id res chain seq x y z
N MET A 1 5.86 1.76 7.46
CA MET A 1 6.42 3.12 7.49
C MET A 1 6.60 3.54 6.04
N LEU A 2 6.14 4.74 5.64
CA LEU A 2 6.48 5.32 4.34
C LEU A 2 7.56 6.37 4.61
N ALA A 3 8.73 6.19 4.02
CA ALA A 3 9.83 7.14 4.11
C ALA A 3 9.96 7.84 2.75
N ASP A 4 9.89 9.16 2.74
CA ASP A 4 10.20 9.95 1.55
C ASP A 4 11.73 10.06 1.43
N THR A 5 12.27 9.72 0.27
CA THR A 5 13.71 9.80 0.01
C THR A 5 13.99 11.01 -0.88
N VAL A 6 15.22 11.51 -0.81
CA VAL A 6 15.57 12.72 -1.55
C VAL A 6 15.50 12.46 -3.06
N GLY A 7 14.83 13.36 -3.78
CA GLY A 7 14.75 13.31 -5.24
C GLY A 7 16.13 13.40 -5.88
N PHE A 8 16.45 12.46 -6.76
CA PHE A 8 17.72 12.45 -7.48
C PHE A 8 17.77 13.59 -8.50
N ILE A 9 18.72 14.50 -8.32
CA ILE A 9 19.10 15.52 -9.31
C ILE A 9 20.30 14.97 -10.10
N ARG A 10 20.33 15.15 -11.42
CA ARG A 10 21.46 14.70 -12.26
C ARG A 10 22.79 15.25 -11.76
N HIS A 11 23.86 14.49 -12.00
CA HIS A 11 25.25 14.84 -11.63
C HIS A 11 25.39 15.24 -10.16
N LEU A 12 24.85 14.43 -9.24
CA LEU A 12 25.23 14.56 -7.84
C LEU A 12 26.76 14.47 -7.78
N PRO A 13 27.46 15.50 -7.25
CA PRO A 13 28.88 15.39 -6.99
C PRO A 13 29.14 14.13 -6.16
N HIS A 14 30.24 13.42 -6.41
CA HIS A 14 30.55 12.17 -5.70
C HIS A 14 30.49 12.33 -4.17
N ASP A 15 30.83 13.51 -3.65
CA ASP A 15 30.73 13.86 -2.22
C ASP A 15 29.29 13.94 -1.72
N LEU A 16 28.39 14.45 -2.56
CA LEU A 16 26.95 14.54 -2.26
C LEU A 16 26.30 13.14 -2.35
N VAL A 17 26.72 12.32 -3.32
CA VAL A 17 26.36 10.89 -3.37
C VAL A 17 26.80 10.20 -2.07
N ALA A 18 28.03 10.39 -1.61
CA ALA A 18 28.53 9.78 -0.37
C ALA A 18 27.72 10.22 0.88
N ALA A 19 27.34 11.50 0.96
CA ALA A 19 26.48 12.00 2.03
C ALA A 19 25.05 11.41 1.95
N PHE A 20 24.51 11.20 0.75
CA PHE A 20 23.22 10.54 0.55
C PHE A 20 23.26 9.03 0.79
N LYS A 21 24.37 8.35 0.46
CA LYS A 21 24.53 6.92 0.75
C LYS A 21 24.32 6.61 2.23
N ALA A 22 24.80 7.48 3.12
CA ALA A 22 24.60 7.32 4.56
C ALA A 22 23.12 7.43 4.98
N THR A 23 22.33 8.29 4.33
CA THR A 23 20.90 8.45 4.61
C THR A 23 20.01 7.45 3.83
N LEU A 24 20.52 6.87 2.75
CA LEU A 24 19.87 5.84 1.94
C LEU A 24 20.17 4.42 2.43
N GLN A 25 20.99 4.23 3.46
CA GLN A 25 21.16 2.89 4.06
C GLN A 25 19.83 2.31 4.56
N GLU A 26 18.90 3.16 5.03
CA GLU A 26 17.56 2.73 5.42
C GLU A 26 16.76 2.16 4.24
N THR A 27 17.05 2.61 3.01
CA THR A 27 16.43 2.09 1.78
C THR A 27 16.66 0.60 1.61
N ARG A 28 17.79 0.06 2.11
CA ARG A 28 18.10 -1.38 2.05
C ARG A 28 17.13 -2.27 2.81
N GLN A 29 16.41 -1.69 3.78
CA GLN A 29 15.43 -2.43 4.59
C GLN A 29 14.01 -2.31 4.02
N ALA A 30 13.83 -1.59 2.91
CA ALA A 30 12.53 -1.42 2.29
C ALA A 30 12.02 -2.76 1.73
N THR A 31 10.72 -2.98 1.88
CA THR A 31 10.02 -4.12 1.26
C THR A 31 9.73 -3.89 -0.22
N LEU A 32 9.59 -2.61 -0.61
CA LEU A 32 9.27 -2.18 -1.97
C LEU A 32 9.81 -0.76 -2.17
N LEU A 33 10.45 -0.52 -3.31
CA LEU A 33 10.85 0.81 -3.76
C LEU A 33 9.81 1.37 -4.72
N LEU A 34 9.42 2.64 -4.54
CA LEU A 34 8.65 3.39 -5.53
C LEU A 34 9.61 4.30 -6.27
N HIS A 35 9.90 3.98 -7.53
CA HIS A 35 10.76 4.81 -8.35
C HIS A 35 9.89 5.77 -9.17
N VAL A 36 9.75 7.00 -8.69
CA VAL A 36 8.99 8.05 -9.39
C VAL A 36 9.83 8.64 -10.51
N ILE A 37 9.28 8.68 -11.71
CA ILE A 37 9.96 9.06 -12.95
C ILE A 37 9.10 10.08 -13.68
N ASP A 38 9.71 11.10 -14.27
CA ASP A 38 9.03 12.03 -15.18
C ASP A 38 8.83 11.36 -16.54
N ALA A 39 7.58 11.04 -16.89
CA ALA A 39 7.24 10.37 -18.13
C ALA A 39 7.37 11.28 -19.37
N ALA A 40 7.34 12.60 -19.17
CA ALA A 40 7.42 13.58 -20.26
C ALA A 40 8.87 14.04 -20.53
N ASP A 41 9.84 13.63 -19.71
CA ASP A 41 11.25 13.91 -19.96
C ASP A 41 11.77 13.01 -21.10
N VAL A 42 12.35 13.63 -22.13
CA VAL A 42 12.99 12.94 -23.26
C VAL A 42 14.17 12.05 -22.82
N ARG A 43 14.70 12.28 -21.62
CA ARG A 43 15.81 11.52 -21.00
C ARG A 43 15.33 10.50 -19.96
N VAL A 44 14.07 10.07 -20.05
CA VAL A 44 13.47 9.10 -19.12
C VAL A 44 14.38 7.88 -18.86
N GLN A 45 14.95 7.29 -19.91
CA GLN A 45 15.80 6.10 -19.79
C GLN A 45 17.11 6.40 -19.07
N GLU A 46 17.78 7.51 -19.42
CA GLU A 46 19.02 7.92 -18.76
C GLU A 46 18.82 8.18 -17.26
N ASN A 47 17.69 8.79 -16.89
CA ASN A 47 17.35 9.05 -15.50
C ASN A 47 17.11 7.75 -14.72
N ILE A 48 16.42 6.78 -15.33
CA ILE A 48 16.22 5.44 -14.75
C ILE A 48 17.57 4.75 -14.53
N ASP A 49 18.44 4.74 -15.55
CA ASP A 49 19.74 4.08 -15.48
C ASP A 49 20.65 4.72 -14.41
N ALA A 50 20.59 6.05 -14.27
CA ALA A 50 21.32 6.76 -13.24
C ALA A 50 20.86 6.37 -11.83
N VAL A 51 19.54 6.26 -11.59
CA VAL A 51 19.02 5.84 -10.29
C VAL A 51 19.35 4.38 -10.01
N ASN A 52 19.22 3.50 -11.00
CA ASN A 52 19.60 2.09 -10.88
C ASN A 52 21.08 1.92 -10.51
N THR A 53 21.96 2.76 -11.07
CA THR A 53 23.38 2.78 -10.72
C THR A 53 23.57 3.12 -9.23
N VAL A 54 22.87 4.14 -8.72
CA VAL A 54 22.96 4.51 -7.30
C VAL A 54 22.39 3.41 -6.41
N LEU A 55 21.27 2.80 -6.77
CA LEU A 55 20.67 1.68 -6.03
C LEU A 55 21.64 0.49 -5.92
N ALA A 56 22.35 0.16 -7.01
CA ALA A 56 23.39 -0.86 -6.99
C ALA A 56 24.58 -0.47 -6.11
N GLU A 57 25.01 0.79 -6.14
CA GLU A 57 26.12 1.27 -5.29
C GLU A 57 25.81 1.25 -3.78
N ILE A 58 24.54 1.23 -3.38
CA ILE A 58 24.11 1.07 -1.98
C ILE A 58 23.64 -0.36 -1.66
N GLU A 59 23.75 -1.28 -2.62
CA GLU A 59 23.26 -2.66 -2.58
C GLU A 59 21.78 -2.74 -2.17
N ALA A 60 20.95 -1.91 -2.83
CA ALA A 60 19.49 -1.91 -2.73
C ALA A 60 18.80 -2.33 -4.03
N ASP A 61 19.57 -2.78 -5.02
CA ASP A 61 19.11 -3.18 -6.36
C ASP A 61 18.35 -4.52 -6.37
N GLU A 62 18.51 -5.36 -5.33
CA GLU A 62 17.71 -6.58 -5.14
C GLU A 62 16.29 -6.30 -4.62
N ILE A 63 16.02 -5.08 -4.14
CA ILE A 63 14.71 -4.73 -3.58
C ILE A 63 13.72 -4.57 -4.73
N PRO A 64 12.54 -5.21 -4.68
CA PRO A 64 11.53 -5.03 -5.70
C PRO A 64 11.18 -3.55 -5.89
N ALA A 65 11.20 -3.09 -7.13
CA ALA A 65 10.78 -1.74 -7.49
C ALA A 65 9.41 -1.75 -8.21
N LEU A 66 8.64 -0.71 -7.98
CA LEU A 66 7.47 -0.32 -8.76
C LEU A 66 7.78 1.02 -9.43
N LEU A 67 7.81 1.04 -10.76
CA LEU A 67 8.04 2.28 -11.50
C LEU A 67 6.78 3.13 -11.50
N VAL A 68 6.89 4.40 -11.16
CA VAL A 68 5.77 5.35 -11.16
C VAL A 68 6.05 6.43 -12.21
N MET A 69 5.48 6.25 -13.39
CA MET A 69 5.58 7.19 -14.51
C MET A 69 4.64 8.36 -14.26
N ASN A 70 5.17 9.39 -13.62
CA ASN A 70 4.47 10.61 -13.28
C ASN A 70 4.42 11.58 -14.46
N LYS A 71 3.53 12.58 -14.39
CA LYS A 71 3.33 13.64 -15.37
C LYS A 71 2.74 13.20 -16.72
N ILE A 72 1.89 12.18 -16.72
CA ILE A 72 1.20 11.77 -17.97
C ILE A 72 0.27 12.85 -18.54
N ASP A 73 -0.09 13.86 -17.74
CA ASP A 73 -0.86 15.04 -18.19
C ASP A 73 -0.10 15.90 -19.22
N MET A 74 1.21 15.70 -19.34
CA MET A 74 2.06 16.35 -20.34
C MET A 74 2.27 15.49 -21.60
N LEU A 75 1.67 14.29 -21.65
CA LEU A 75 1.70 13.40 -22.80
C LEU A 75 0.39 13.54 -23.59
N ASP A 76 0.48 13.61 -24.91
CA ASP A 76 -0.70 13.71 -25.77
C ASP A 76 -1.48 12.38 -25.77
N ASP A 77 -2.81 12.47 -25.57
CA ASP A 77 -3.76 11.35 -25.60
C ASP A 77 -3.35 10.11 -24.78
N PHE A 78 -2.80 10.34 -23.58
CA PHE A 78 -2.27 9.26 -22.74
C PHE A 78 -3.18 8.94 -21.54
N GLU A 79 -3.67 7.70 -21.50
CA GLU A 79 -4.53 7.21 -20.41
C GLU A 79 -3.71 6.58 -19.27
N PRO A 80 -4.11 6.78 -17.99
CA PRO A 80 -3.50 6.12 -16.85
C PRO A 80 -3.72 4.60 -16.93
N ARG A 81 -2.70 3.83 -16.56
CA ARG A 81 -2.76 2.37 -16.58
C ARG A 81 -1.70 1.76 -15.66
N ILE A 82 -1.83 0.44 -15.46
CA ILE A 82 -0.82 -0.39 -14.81
C ILE A 82 -0.23 -1.29 -15.89
N ASP A 83 1.09 -1.23 -16.10
CA ASP A 83 1.78 -2.26 -16.88
C ASP A 83 2.16 -3.40 -15.93
N ARG A 84 1.99 -4.62 -16.40
CA ARG A 84 2.21 -5.85 -15.64
C ARG A 84 3.24 -6.73 -16.37
N ASP A 85 3.98 -7.54 -15.62
CA ASP A 85 4.86 -8.57 -16.18
C ASP A 85 4.07 -9.82 -16.59
N ASP A 86 4.79 -10.85 -17.05
CA ASP A 86 4.22 -12.12 -17.52
C ASP A 86 3.52 -12.92 -16.40
N GLU A 87 3.83 -12.63 -15.13
CA GLU A 87 3.17 -13.22 -13.95
C GLU A 87 1.98 -12.36 -13.48
N ASN A 88 1.58 -11.37 -14.29
CA ASN A 88 0.53 -10.41 -14.01
C ASN A 88 0.81 -9.54 -12.77
N LYS A 89 2.07 -9.38 -12.37
CA LYS A 89 2.46 -8.52 -11.24
C LYS A 89 2.62 -7.07 -11.73
N PRO A 90 2.07 -6.07 -11.01
CA PRO A 90 2.21 -4.66 -11.41
C PRO A 90 3.69 -4.24 -11.44
N ILE A 91 4.27 -3.85 -12.56
CA ILE A 91 5.68 -3.40 -12.64
C ILE A 91 5.79 -1.89 -12.83
N ARG A 92 4.74 -1.26 -13.37
CA ARG A 92 4.73 0.17 -13.66
C ARG A 92 3.33 0.73 -13.51
N VAL A 93 3.21 1.94 -12.97
CA VAL A 93 1.97 2.70 -12.90
C VAL A 93 2.17 4.03 -13.60
N TRP A 94 1.22 4.38 -14.45
CA TRP A 94 1.20 5.65 -15.17
C TRP A 94 0.16 6.57 -14.53
N LEU A 95 0.61 7.74 -14.06
CA LEU A 95 -0.24 8.69 -13.35
C LEU A 95 0.22 10.13 -13.53
N SER A 96 -0.63 11.06 -13.10
CA SER A 96 -0.27 12.46 -12.91
C SER A 96 -0.52 12.81 -11.45
N ALA A 97 0.55 13.02 -10.69
CA ALA A 97 0.45 13.43 -9.29
C ALA A 97 -0.13 14.85 -9.17
N GLN A 98 0.04 15.68 -10.21
CA GLN A 98 -0.50 17.04 -10.25
C GLN A 98 -2.03 17.06 -10.41
N THR A 99 -2.56 16.25 -11.34
CA THR A 99 -4.00 16.20 -11.62
C THR A 99 -4.74 15.16 -10.77
N GLY A 100 -4.01 14.21 -10.17
CA GLY A 100 -4.56 13.07 -9.44
C GLY A 100 -5.00 11.89 -10.34
N VAL A 101 -4.96 12.04 -11.66
CA VAL A 101 -5.30 10.98 -12.61
C VAL A 101 -4.35 9.79 -12.45
N GLY A 102 -4.90 8.57 -12.37
CA GLY A 102 -4.11 7.34 -12.19
C GLY A 102 -3.64 7.07 -10.76
N VAL A 103 -3.80 7.99 -9.80
CA VAL A 103 -3.44 7.76 -8.40
C VAL A 103 -4.19 6.56 -7.77
N PRO A 104 -5.49 6.33 -8.02
CA PRO A 104 -6.16 5.11 -7.55
C PRO A 104 -5.49 3.81 -8.04
N LEU A 105 -4.92 3.81 -9.25
CA LEU A 105 -4.19 2.67 -9.81
C LEU A 105 -2.86 2.43 -9.08
N LEU A 106 -2.21 3.49 -8.58
CA LEU A 106 -1.04 3.35 -7.73
C LEU A 106 -1.39 2.61 -6.45
N PHE A 107 -2.47 3.01 -5.78
CA PHE A 107 -2.92 2.32 -4.57
C PHE A 107 -3.27 0.86 -4.84
N GLN A 108 -3.97 0.58 -5.96
CA GLN A 108 -4.23 -0.79 -6.39
C GLN A 108 -2.93 -1.59 -6.56
N ALA A 109 -1.96 -1.07 -7.31
CA ALA A 109 -0.68 -1.74 -7.54
C ALA A 109 0.09 -1.98 -6.24
N LEU A 110 0.09 -1.01 -5.31
CA LEU A 110 0.71 -1.15 -3.99
C LEU A 110 0.02 -2.22 -3.14
N THR A 111 -1.31 -2.25 -3.13
CA THR A 111 -2.07 -3.29 -2.44
C THR A 111 -1.70 -4.66 -2.97
N GLU A 112 -1.64 -4.84 -4.28
CA GLU A 112 -1.25 -6.12 -4.89
C GLU A 112 0.22 -6.50 -4.60
N ARG A 113 1.13 -5.52 -4.59
CA ARG A 113 2.56 -5.76 -4.31
C ARG A 113 2.87 -6.07 -2.85
N LEU A 114 2.09 -5.52 -1.92
CA LEU A 114 2.34 -5.62 -0.47
C LEU A 114 1.43 -6.62 0.22
N SER A 115 0.30 -6.99 -0.39
CA SER A 115 -0.51 -8.11 0.05
C SER A 115 0.21 -9.38 -0.38
N GLY A 116 1.16 -9.86 0.44
CA GLY A 116 1.71 -11.20 0.27
C GLY A 116 0.59 -12.24 0.14
N GLU A 117 0.84 -13.35 -0.59
CA GLU A 117 -0.13 -14.41 -0.90
C GLU A 117 -1.26 -14.49 0.13
N VAL A 118 -2.39 -13.84 -0.18
CA VAL A 118 -3.59 -13.97 0.62
C VAL A 118 -4.14 -15.33 0.25
N ALA A 119 -3.59 -16.39 0.85
CA ALA A 119 -4.20 -17.70 0.78
C ALA A 119 -5.63 -17.54 1.32
N PRO A 120 -6.67 -17.84 0.54
CA PRO A 120 -8.04 -17.75 1.02
C PRO A 120 -8.23 -18.79 2.13
N ALA A 121 -8.09 -18.35 3.38
CA ALA A 121 -8.42 -19.15 4.54
C ALA A 121 -9.96 -19.20 4.65
N TYR A 122 -10.58 -20.21 4.04
CA TYR A 122 -11.95 -20.56 4.37
C TYR A 122 -11.98 -21.10 5.80
N ALA A 123 -12.26 -20.23 6.77
CA ALA A 123 -12.58 -20.64 8.12
C ALA A 123 -13.97 -21.29 8.10
N ALA A 124 -14.01 -22.62 8.06
CA ALA A 124 -15.23 -23.36 8.36
C ALA A 124 -15.53 -23.20 9.86
N LEU A 125 -16.47 -22.32 10.20
CA LEU A 125 -17.03 -22.25 11.55
C LEU A 125 -17.92 -23.48 11.76
N THR A 126 -17.36 -24.55 12.30
CA THR A 126 -18.15 -25.67 12.82
C THR A 126 -18.83 -25.17 14.10
N ALA A 127 -20.15 -25.01 14.05
CA ALA A 127 -20.94 -24.67 15.24
C ALA A 127 -20.95 -25.86 16.22
N GLU A 128 -19.94 -25.94 17.08
CA GLU A 128 -19.92 -26.91 18.16
C GLU A 128 -20.82 -26.46 19.32
N ARG A 129 -22.03 -27.06 19.32
CA ARG A 129 -22.85 -27.47 20.48
C ARG A 129 -22.87 -26.54 21.70
N ARG A 130 -24.00 -25.82 21.85
CA ARG A 130 -24.56 -25.51 23.18
C ARG A 130 -24.96 -26.82 23.87
N ALA A 131 -24.22 -27.22 24.89
CA ALA A 131 -24.67 -28.21 25.86
C ALA A 131 -24.59 -27.63 27.29
N THR A 132 -25.78 -27.38 27.84
CA THR A 132 -26.13 -27.46 29.27
C THR A 132 -25.38 -26.56 30.27
N GLU A 133 -26.02 -25.45 30.63
CA GLU A 133 -25.89 -24.89 31.99
C GLU A 133 -27.28 -24.95 32.66
N LYS A 134 -27.34 -25.70 33.77
CA LYS A 134 -28.50 -25.77 34.67
C LYS A 134 -28.61 -24.46 35.47
N PRO A 135 -29.82 -24.00 35.83
CA PRO A 135 -29.98 -22.80 36.63
C PRO A 135 -29.68 -23.09 38.10
N PHE A 136 -28.69 -22.41 38.68
CA PHE A 136 -28.48 -22.37 40.13
C PHE A 136 -29.20 -21.15 40.72
N LEU A 137 -29.99 -21.45 41.74
CA LEU A 137 -30.89 -20.58 42.50
C LEU A 137 -30.11 -19.61 43.41
N SER A 138 -30.64 -18.40 43.61
CA SER A 138 -30.69 -17.83 44.98
C SER A 138 -31.81 -16.78 45.11
N ALA A 139 -32.64 -17.00 46.11
CA ALA A 139 -33.85 -16.28 46.45
C ALA A 139 -33.60 -14.92 47.12
N SER A 140 -34.61 -14.04 47.07
CA SER A 140 -35.34 -13.48 48.22
C SER A 140 -35.77 -12.03 47.97
N GLY A 141 -37.00 -11.67 48.39
CA GLY A 141 -37.34 -10.27 48.71
C GLY A 141 -38.63 -9.69 48.12
N ASP A 142 -39.77 -10.07 48.72
CA ASP A 142 -40.93 -9.23 49.06
C ASP A 142 -41.66 -8.30 48.05
N ARG A 143 -42.92 -8.71 47.77
CA ARG A 143 -44.19 -7.96 47.88
C ARG A 143 -44.27 -6.48 47.43
N LYS A 144 -45.12 -6.24 46.43
CA LYS A 144 -46.43 -5.53 46.62
C LYS A 144 -47.37 -5.66 45.42
N ARG A 145 -48.64 -5.99 45.74
CA ARG A 145 -49.86 -5.85 44.94
C ARG A 145 -50.06 -4.40 44.46
N VAL A 146 -50.73 -4.20 43.32
CA VAL A 146 -51.96 -3.38 43.19
C VAL A 146 -52.68 -3.76 41.88
N ASP A 147 -53.99 -4.05 42.02
CA ASP A 147 -55.01 -4.23 40.97
C ASP A 147 -55.21 -2.99 40.08
N GLY A 148 -55.72 -3.17 38.86
CA GLY A 148 -56.32 -2.03 38.15
C GLY A 148 -56.80 -2.33 36.72
N ARG A 149 -58.05 -2.78 36.58
CA ARG A 149 -58.85 -2.56 35.36
C ARG A 149 -58.96 -1.05 35.11
N MET A 150 -58.92 -0.59 33.85
CA MET A 150 -60.02 0.19 33.24
C MET A 150 -59.77 0.41 31.73
N THR A 151 -60.86 0.22 30.99
CA THR A 151 -61.15 0.65 29.62
C THR A 151 -61.27 2.17 29.45
N ALA A 152 -61.29 2.58 28.18
CA ALA A 152 -61.88 3.77 27.56
C ALA A 152 -60.96 4.98 27.27
N ALA A 153 -60.70 5.22 25.99
CA ALA A 153 -61.29 6.31 25.20
C ALA A 153 -61.05 6.04 23.71
#